data_AF-E6U835-F1
#
_entry.id   AF-E6U835-F1
#
_cell.length_a   1.000
_cell.length_b   1.000
_cell.length_c   1.000
_cell.angle_alpha   90.00
_cell.angle_beta   90.00
_cell.angle_gamma   90.00
#
_symmetry.space_group_name_H-M   'P 1'
#
loop_
_entity.id
_entity.type
_entity.pdbx_description
1 polymer ?
#
loop_
_entity_poly.entity_id
_entity_poly.type
_entity_poly.pdbx_seq_one_letter_code
_entity_poly.pdbx_strand_id
1 'polypeptide(L)'
;MEKFIPREKMSKKAKRALDRSRRGTWGPQSPVTRTVESKKRYDRKKNRWDEHPADFFIRLSAALLSKPTATSLRTRHFVKPPWKNVPCRIL
;
A
#
# COMPACT_ATOMS: atom_id res chain seq x y z
N MET A 1 -34.15 -13.89 0.90
CA MET A 1 -33.18 -13.22 0.00
C MET A 1 -33.74 -11.86 -0.37
N GLU A 2 -33.00 -10.78 -0.14
CA GLU A 2 -33.38 -9.48 -0.69
C GLU A 2 -33.38 -9.56 -2.22
N LYS A 3 -34.43 -9.04 -2.85
CA LYS A 3 -34.57 -9.06 -4.30
C LYS A 3 -33.57 -8.06 -4.88
N PHE A 4 -32.71 -8.50 -5.79
CA PHE A 4 -31.80 -7.61 -6.50
C PHE A 4 -32.60 -6.69 -7.43
N ILE A 5 -32.61 -5.38 -7.12
CA ILE A 5 -33.27 -4.36 -7.94
C ILE A 5 -32.19 -3.62 -8.74
N PRO A 6 -32.24 -3.64 -10.08
CA PRO A 6 -31.34 -2.88 -10.92
C PRO A 6 -31.43 -1.37 -10.65
N ARG A 7 -30.31 -0.65 -10.76
CA ARG A 7 -30.22 0.77 -10.39
C ARG A 7 -31.23 1.65 -11.11
N GLU A 8 -31.57 1.35 -12.36
CA GLU A 8 -32.50 2.14 -13.17
C GLU A 8 -33.93 2.15 -12.60
N LYS A 9 -34.37 1.01 -12.06
CA LYS A 9 -35.73 0.81 -11.55
C LYS A 9 -35.89 1.23 -10.08
N MET A 10 -34.80 1.61 -9.42
CA MET A 10 -34.85 2.12 -8.05
C MET A 10 -35.49 3.52 -7.98
N SER A 11 -36.17 3.78 -6.86
CA SER A 11 -36.66 5.12 -6.53
C SER A 11 -35.49 6.12 -6.41
N LYS A 12 -35.78 7.41 -6.60
CA LYS A 12 -34.78 8.49 -6.48
C LYS A 12 -34.08 8.49 -5.11
N LYS A 13 -34.80 8.13 -4.05
CA LYS A 13 -34.26 8.05 -2.67
C LYS A 13 -33.27 6.89 -2.52
N ALA A 14 -33.60 5.71 -3.04
CA ALA A 14 -32.72 4.54 -3.00
C ALA A 14 -31.44 4.75 -3.82
N LYS A 15 -31.55 5.33 -5.03
CA LYS A 15 -30.38 5.72 -5.85
C LYS A 15 -29.42 6.62 -5.08
N ARG A 16 -29.93 7.65 -4.40
CA ARG A 16 -29.11 8.58 -3.58
C ARG A 16 -28.45 7.89 -2.39
N ALA A 17 -29.14 6.97 -1.72
CA ALA A 17 -28.56 6.22 -0.61
C ALA A 17 -27.42 5.31 -1.07
N LEU A 18 -27.61 4.62 -2.21
CA LEU A 18 -26.59 3.80 -2.85
C LEU A 18 -25.40 4.66 -3.33
N ASP A 19 -25.68 5.80 -3.96
CA ASP A 19 -24.61 6.70 -4.39
C ASP A 19 -23.87 7.30 -3.19
N ARG A 20 -24.54 7.54 -2.05
CA ARG A 20 -23.88 7.98 -0.81
C ARG A 20 -23.01 6.90 -0.19
N SER A 21 -23.44 5.63 -0.22
CA SER A 21 -22.62 4.52 0.26
C SER A 21 -21.44 4.21 -0.66
N ARG A 22 -21.60 4.41 -1.98
CA ARG A 22 -20.51 4.29 -2.98
C ARG A 22 -19.53 5.46 -2.96
N ARG A 23 -19.99 6.67 -2.66
CA ARG A 23 -19.13 7.85 -2.52
C ARG A 23 -18.28 7.66 -1.26
N GLY A 24 -17.03 7.28 -1.46
CA GLY A 24 -16.02 7.39 -0.41
C GLY A 24 -15.66 8.85 -0.12
N THR A 25 -14.99 9.07 1.00
CA THR A 25 -14.10 10.24 1.13
C THR A 25 -13.05 10.17 0.02
N TRP A 26 -12.36 11.29 -0.24
CA TRP A 26 -11.26 11.38 -1.22
C TRP A 26 -10.02 10.52 -0.86
N GLY A 27 -10.20 9.47 -0.07
CA GLY A 27 -9.14 8.68 0.53
C GLY A 27 -8.35 9.50 1.55
N PRO A 28 -7.02 9.26 1.68
CA PRO A 28 -6.16 9.97 2.62
C PRO A 28 -5.87 11.42 2.23
N GLN A 29 -6.15 11.84 0.99
CA GLN A 29 -5.86 13.20 0.52
C GLN A 29 -7.12 13.85 -0.03
N SER A 30 -7.72 14.73 0.78
CA SER A 30 -8.83 15.56 0.31
C SER A 30 -8.29 16.69 -0.59
N PRO A 31 -8.91 16.97 -1.75
CA PRO A 31 -8.47 18.06 -2.63
C PRO A 31 -8.64 19.44 -1.97
N VAL A 32 -9.54 19.57 -0.99
CA VAL A 32 -9.76 20.80 -0.21
C VAL A 32 -8.57 21.07 0.72
N THR A 33 -7.98 20.02 1.29
CA THR A 33 -6.82 20.13 2.20
C THR A 33 -5.48 19.97 1.49
N ARG A 34 -5.46 19.57 0.21
CA ARG A 34 -4.22 19.41 -0.55
C ARG A 34 -3.70 20.78 -0.99
N THR A 35 -2.89 21.40 -0.14
CA THR A 35 -2.14 22.61 -0.50
C THR A 35 -0.90 22.21 -1.29
N VAL A 36 -0.93 22.41 -2.60
CA VAL A 36 0.29 22.37 -3.42
C VAL A 36 1.03 23.68 -3.21
N GLU A 37 2.30 23.60 -2.83
CA GLU A 37 3.12 24.81 -2.68
C GLU A 37 3.22 25.57 -4.01
N SER A 38 3.02 26.88 -3.95
CA SER A 38 2.98 27.69 -5.17
C SER A 38 4.38 27.79 -5.79
N LYS A 39 4.49 27.58 -7.11
CA LYS A 39 5.79 27.54 -7.81
C LYS A 39 6.61 28.83 -7.66
N LYS A 40 5.91 29.96 -7.45
CA LYS A 40 6.48 31.31 -7.29
C LYS A 40 6.90 31.64 -5.86
N ARG A 41 6.50 30.84 -4.86
CA ARG A 41 6.91 31.06 -3.48
C ARG A 41 8.42 30.89 -3.39
N TYR A 42 9.07 31.88 -2.79
CA TYR A 42 10.50 31.84 -2.55
C TYR A 42 10.79 30.86 -1.40
N ASP A 43 11.41 29.73 -1.73
CA ASP A 43 11.86 28.73 -0.77
C ASP A 43 13.38 28.58 -0.86
N ARG A 44 14.12 29.04 0.15
CA ARG A 44 15.60 28.98 0.18
C ARG A 44 16.17 27.57 0.02
N LYS A 45 15.39 26.55 0.41
CA LYS A 45 15.74 25.13 0.32
C LYS A 45 15.61 24.58 -1.11
N LYS A 46 14.76 25.17 -1.95
CA LYS A 46 14.50 24.73 -3.33
C LYS A 46 15.67 25.02 -4.27
N ASN A 47 16.42 26.10 -3.99
CA ASN A 47 17.58 26.49 -4.77
C ASN A 47 18.87 25.80 -4.30
N ARG A 48 18.77 24.87 -3.35
CA ARG A 48 19.90 24.05 -2.94
C ARG A 48 20.16 23.06 -4.07
N TRP A 49 21.30 23.17 -4.73
CA TRP A 49 21.78 22.25 -5.77
C TRP A 49 22.06 20.82 -5.26
N ASP A 50 21.60 20.48 -4.05
CA ASP A 50 21.76 19.19 -3.38
C ASP A 50 20.71 18.16 -3.82
N GLU A 51 19.88 18.49 -4.82
CA GLU A 51 19.24 17.49 -5.67
C GLU A 51 20.11 17.34 -6.92
N HIS A 52 21.36 16.92 -6.73
CA HIS A 52 22.22 16.64 -7.87
C HIS A 52 21.63 15.41 -8.59
N PRO A 53 21.41 15.44 -9.92
CA PRO A 53 20.99 14.24 -10.66
C PRO A 53 22.01 13.08 -10.54
N ALA A 54 23.23 13.40 -10.10
CA ALA A 54 24.25 12.43 -9.70
C ALA A 54 23.88 11.65 -8.43
N ASP A 55 23.06 12.17 -7.52
CA ASP A 55 22.64 11.44 -6.31
C ASP A 55 21.75 10.24 -6.64
N PHE A 56 20.95 10.34 -7.70
CA PHE A 56 20.20 9.20 -8.24
C PHE A 56 21.16 8.13 -8.78
N PHE A 57 22.18 8.53 -9.53
CA PHE A 57 23.17 7.62 -10.11
C PHE A 57 24.10 7.01 -9.05
N ILE A 58 24.49 7.79 -8.04
CA ILE A 58 25.31 7.36 -6.90
C ILE A 58 24.51 6.43 -5.98
N ARG A 59 23.24 6.72 -5.69
CA ARG A 59 22.40 5.81 -4.89
C ARG A 59 22.04 4.53 -5.63
N LEU A 60 21.74 4.61 -6.92
CA LEU A 60 21.45 3.44 -7.76
C LEU A 60 22.68 2.55 -7.90
N SER A 61 23.85 3.13 -8.17
CA SER A 61 25.11 2.38 -8.22
C SER A 61 25.51 1.80 -6.87
N ALA A 62 25.37 2.54 -5.76
CA ALA A 62 25.64 2.02 -4.42
C ALA A 62 24.72 0.85 -4.04
N ALA A 63 23.43 0.88 -4.43
CA ALA A 63 22.49 -0.21 -4.21
C ALA A 63 22.79 -1.44 -5.08
N LEU A 64 23.34 -1.24 -6.29
CA LEU A 64 23.75 -2.32 -7.18
C LEU A 64 25.09 -2.93 -6.76
N LEU A 65 26.00 -2.15 -6.18
CA LEU A 65 27.31 -2.61 -5.69
C LEU A 65 27.30 -3.05 -4.22
N SER A 66 26.22 -2.83 -3.46
CA SER A 66 26.08 -3.42 -2.13
C SER A 66 25.88 -4.93 -2.27
N LYS A 67 27.01 -5.66 -2.34
CA LYS A 67 27.02 -7.11 -2.21
C LYS A 67 26.31 -7.47 -0.90
N PRO A 68 25.33 -8.39 -0.90
CA PRO A 68 24.76 -8.86 0.35
C PRO A 68 25.90 -9.53 1.14
N THR A 69 26.37 -8.87 2.20
CA THR A 69 27.27 -9.51 3.16
C THR A 69 26.53 -10.70 3.73
N ALA A 70 27.10 -11.88 3.58
CA ALA A 70 26.52 -13.15 3.98
C ALA A 70 26.17 -13.12 5.47
N THR A 71 24.93 -12.76 5.79
CA THR A 71 24.35 -12.95 7.10
C THR A 71 24.20 -14.45 7.28
N SER A 72 25.07 -14.99 8.13
CA SER A 72 25.13 -16.37 8.60
C SER A 72 23.75 -17.03 8.62
N LEU A 73 23.69 -18.22 8.03
CA LEU A 73 22.58 -19.17 8.10
C LEU A 73 22.15 -19.35 9.57
N ARG A 74 21.19 -18.53 10.03
CA ARG A 74 20.44 -18.81 11.24
C ARG A 74 19.49 -19.93 10.88
N THR A 75 19.90 -21.15 11.21
CA THR A 75 19.11 -22.37 11.17
C THR A 75 17.73 -22.12 11.77
N ARG A 76 16.74 -21.86 10.91
CA ARG A 76 15.34 -21.97 11.31
C ARG A 76 15.14 -23.43 11.66
N HIS A 77 15.00 -23.70 12.94
CA HIS A 77 14.59 -25.00 13.44
C HIS A 77 13.27 -25.32 12.75
N PHE A 78 13.29 -26.34 11.89
CA PHE A 78 12.11 -26.88 11.26
C PHE A 78 11.29 -27.57 12.35
N VAL A 79 10.36 -26.83 12.96
CA VAL A 79 9.38 -27.42 13.87
C VAL A 79 8.48 -28.32 13.03
N LYS A 80 8.61 -29.64 13.22
CA LYS A 80 7.76 -30.63 12.53
C LYS A 80 6.28 -30.37 12.88
N PRO A 81 5.36 -30.41 11.90
CA PRO A 81 3.93 -30.25 12.16
C PRO A 81 3.36 -31.41 13.02
N PRO A 82 2.40 -31.15 13.92
CA PRO A 82 1.98 -32.08 14.98
C PRO A 82 1.05 -33.23 14.56
N TRP A 83 0.74 -33.41 13.27
CA TRP A 83 -0.28 -34.37 12.81
C TRP A 83 0.24 -35.80 12.55
N LYS A 84 1.49 -36.11 12.92
CA LYS A 84 2.09 -37.44 12.75
C LYS A 84 2.00 -38.36 13.98
N ASN A 85 1.15 -38.06 14.95
CA ASN A 85 0.92 -38.90 16.14
C ASN A 85 -0.57 -39.25 16.31
N VAL A 86 -1.17 -39.87 15.28
CA VAL A 86 -2.47 -40.55 15.44
C VAL A 86 -2.19 -42.05 15.45
N PRO A 87 -2.25 -42.74 16.60
CA PRO A 87 -2.15 -44.20 16.61
C PRO A 87 -3.40 -44.78 15.96
N CYS A 88 -3.22 -45.55 14.88
CA CYS A 88 -4.27 -46.37 14.29
C CYS A 88 -4.74 -47.38 15.34
N ARG A 89 -5.88 -47.10 15.97
CA ARG A 89 -6.59 -48.03 16.84
C ARG A 89 -7.87 -48.45 16.11
N ILE A 90 -7.80 -49.54 15.36
CA ILE A 90 -8.98 -50.21 14.79
C ILE A 90 -8.75 -51.72 14.94
N LEU A 91 -9.60 -52.29 15.79
CA LEU A 91 -10.19 -53.65 15.81
C LEU A 91 -9.29 -54.84 15.45
#